data_AF-A0A7V7DUB6-F1
#
_entry.id   AF-A0A7V7DUB6-F1
#
_cell.length_a   1.000
_cell.length_b   1.000
_cell.length_c   1.000
_cell.angle_alpha   90.00
_cell.angle_beta   90.00
_cell.angle_gamma   90.00
#
_symmetry.space_group_name_H-M   'P 1'
#
loop_
_entity.id
_entity.type
_entity.pdbx_description
1 polymer ?
#
loop_
_entity_poly.entity_id
_entity_poly.type
_entity_poly.pdbx_seq_one_letter_code
_entity_poly.pdbx_strand_id
1 'polypeptide(L)'
;MIRLRLFGRCRIYHDPVSPVLRAPAEIGWDAWFRKIDLVTPRRLKGRELLMRTRGWWTVEPLEVLPVVEKHGRLVVGENGELMVECTDSDGIEELRLALKESFNDQVLLSP
;
A
#
# COMPACT_ATOMS: atom_id res chain seq x y z
N MET A 1 11.67 14.13 5.82
CA MET A 1 10.84 13.13 5.11
C MET A 1 9.48 13.11 5.76
N ILE A 2 8.44 13.29 4.97
CA ILE A 2 7.05 13.38 5.44
C ILE A 2 6.33 12.11 5.00
N ARG A 3 5.51 11.54 5.89
CA ARG A 3 4.75 10.32 5.61
C ARG A 3 3.26 10.61 5.69
N LEU A 4 2.53 10.10 4.71
CA LEU A 4 1.07 10.15 4.66
C LEU A 4 0.54 8.76 4.37
N ARG A 5 -0.60 8.42 4.96
CA ARG A 5 -1.32 7.19 4.69
C ARG A 5 -2.04 7.27 3.35
N LEU A 6 -1.98 6.17 2.59
CA LEU A 6 -2.66 6.03 1.30
C LEU A 6 -3.97 5.27 1.46
N PHE A 7 -5.06 5.88 1.00
CA PHE A 7 -6.40 5.31 1.02
C PHE A 7 -6.93 5.18 -0.40
N GLY A 8 -7.71 4.13 -0.64
CA GLY A 8 -8.51 3.99 -1.84
C GLY A 8 -9.97 3.82 -1.49
N ARG A 9 -10.86 4.24 -2.37
CA ARG A 9 -12.31 4.03 -2.22
C ARG A 9 -12.61 2.54 -2.28
N CYS A 10 -13.31 2.04 -1.27
CA CYS A 10 -13.76 0.65 -1.23
C CYS A 10 -14.76 0.38 -2.35
N ARG A 11 -14.61 -0.74 -3.06
CA ARG A 11 -15.52 -1.16 -4.12
C ARG A 11 -16.94 -1.45 -3.64
N ILE A 12 -17.09 -1.93 -2.39
CA ILE A 12 -18.37 -2.36 -1.83
C ILE A 12 -19.02 -1.22 -1.02
N TYR A 13 -18.27 -0.63 -0.09
CA TYR A 13 -18.81 0.36 0.84
C TYR A 13 -18.64 1.80 0.36
N HIS A 14 -17.86 2.04 -0.69
CA HIS A 14 -17.52 3.37 -1.21
C HIS A 14 -16.84 4.32 -0.21
N ASP A 15 -16.51 3.86 1.00
CA ASP A 15 -15.72 4.61 1.97
C ASP A 15 -14.22 4.51 1.67
N PRO A 16 -13.41 5.53 2.04
CA PRO A 16 -11.96 5.44 1.95
C PRO A 16 -11.43 4.39 2.91
N VAL A 17 -10.68 3.41 2.38
CA VAL A 17 -10.07 2.33 3.16
C VAL A 17 -8.60 2.20 2.80
N SER A 18 -7.78 1.86 3.80
CA SER A 18 -6.34 1.61 3.63
C SER A 18 -6.01 0.24 4.20
N PRO A 19 -5.24 -0.60 3.50
CA PRO A 19 -4.83 -1.89 4.04
C PRO A 19 -3.89 -1.68 5.24
N VAL A 20 -4.03 -2.56 6.24
CA VAL A 20 -3.16 -2.60 7.42
C VAL A 20 -2.65 -4.02 7.59
N LEU A 21 -1.32 -4.18 7.55
CA LEU A 21 -0.64 -5.44 7.81
C LEU A 21 -0.71 -5.76 9.31
N ARG A 22 -1.64 -6.65 9.70
CA ARG A 22 -1.85 -7.04 11.10
C ARG A 22 -0.77 -7.98 11.65
N ALA A 23 -0.21 -8.83 10.78
CA ALA A 23 0.86 -9.78 11.08
C ALA A 23 1.80 -9.86 9.87
N PRO A 24 3.09 -10.19 10.06
CA PRO A 24 3.98 -10.42 8.92
C PRO A 24 3.44 -11.53 8.02
N ALA A 25 3.75 -11.45 6.72
CA ALA A 25 3.49 -12.57 5.83
C ALA A 25 4.46 -13.70 6.18
N GLU A 26 3.95 -14.91 6.33
CA GLU A 26 4.74 -16.07 6.69
C GLU A 26 5.03 -16.93 5.46
N ILE A 27 6.26 -17.42 5.35
CA ILE A 27 6.68 -18.37 4.32
C ILE A 27 7.13 -19.65 5.02
N GLY A 28 6.40 -20.75 4.77
CA GLY A 28 6.76 -22.10 5.21
C GLY A 28 7.30 -22.95 4.06
N TRP A 29 7.57 -24.23 4.32
CA TRP A 29 8.14 -25.16 3.36
C TRP A 29 7.42 -26.50 3.37
N ASP A 30 6.93 -26.93 2.21
CA ASP A 30 6.53 -28.32 1.97
C ASP A 30 7.69 -29.08 1.33
N ALA A 31 8.02 -30.24 1.90
CA ALA A 31 9.05 -31.12 1.36
C ALA A 31 8.49 -32.51 1.09
N TRP A 32 8.99 -33.15 0.05
CA TRP A 32 8.44 -34.42 -0.44
C TRP A 32 8.65 -35.59 0.53
N PHE A 33 9.75 -35.62 1.26
CA PHE A 33 10.17 -36.78 2.05
C PHE A 33 10.15 -36.57 3.56
N ARG A 34 9.81 -35.36 4.01
CA ARG A 34 9.77 -35.03 5.45
C ARG A 34 8.92 -33.79 5.69
N LYS A 35 8.43 -33.68 6.91
CA LYS A 35 7.80 -32.47 7.41
C LYS A 35 8.87 -31.42 7.75
N ILE A 36 8.63 -30.16 7.40
CA ILE A 36 9.47 -29.03 7.79
C ILE A 36 8.58 -28.02 8.54
N ASP A 37 8.84 -27.86 9.85
CA ASP A 37 8.08 -26.97 10.72
C ASP A 37 8.75 -25.59 10.87
N LEU A 38 9.52 -25.16 9.87
CA LEU A 38 10.19 -23.85 9.83
C LEU A 38 9.33 -22.85 9.07
N VAL A 39 9.11 -21.69 9.68
CA VAL A 39 8.38 -20.55 9.11
C VAL A 39 9.25 -19.31 9.19
N THR A 40 9.33 -18.56 8.09
CA THR A 40 10.03 -17.29 8.03
C THR A 40 9.02 -16.15 7.95
N PRO A 41 8.82 -15.36 9.02
CA PRO A 41 7.98 -14.16 8.97
C PRO A 41 8.71 -13.05 8.23
N ARG A 42 8.04 -12.44 7.25
CA ARG A 42 8.55 -11.32 6.48
C ARG A 42 7.49 -10.23 6.36
N ARG A 43 7.85 -9.01 6.75
CA ARG A 43 6.99 -7.85 6.48
C ARG A 43 6.90 -7.62 4.98
N LEU A 44 5.69 -7.35 4.50
CA LEU A 44 5.49 -6.89 3.13
C LEU A 44 6.13 -5.52 2.94
N LYS A 45 6.63 -5.26 1.73
CA LYS A 45 7.00 -3.92 1.28
C LYS A 45 5.74 -3.13 0.93
N GLY A 46 5.83 -1.79 0.88
CA GLY A 46 4.68 -0.94 0.57
C GLY A 46 4.04 -1.29 -0.78
N ARG A 47 4.85 -1.54 -1.81
CA ARG A 47 4.37 -2.03 -3.11
C ARG A 47 3.57 -3.33 -3.00
N GLU A 48 4.08 -4.30 -2.25
CA GLU A 48 3.42 -5.61 -2.07
C GLU A 48 2.09 -5.45 -1.31
N LEU A 49 2.06 -4.60 -0.28
CA LEU A 49 0.85 -4.31 0.48
C LEU A 49 -0.20 -3.58 -0.36
N LEU A 50 0.20 -2.63 -1.22
CA LEU A 50 -0.69 -2.01 -2.20
C LEU A 50 -1.30 -3.06 -3.14
N MET A 51 -0.53 -4.02 -3.63
CA MET A 51 -1.08 -5.08 -4.51
C MET A 51 -2.13 -5.96 -3.82
N ARG A 52 -2.16 -6.02 -2.48
CA ARG A 52 -3.21 -6.75 -1.72
C ARG A 52 -4.55 -6.03 -1.69
N THR A 53 -4.63 -4.79 -2.19
CA THR A 53 -5.90 -4.04 -2.32
C THR A 53 -6.64 -4.34 -3.62
N ARG A 54 -6.08 -5.19 -4.50
CA ARG A 54 -6.74 -5.57 -5.74
C ARG A 54 -8.10 -6.20 -5.46
N GLY A 55 -9.14 -5.68 -6.11
CA GLY A 55 -10.53 -6.07 -5.88
C GLY A 55 -11.19 -5.43 -4.64
N TRP A 56 -10.42 -4.90 -3.70
CA TRP A 56 -10.94 -4.11 -2.58
C TRP A 56 -11.18 -2.66 -2.95
N TRP A 57 -10.26 -2.07 -3.71
CA TRP A 57 -10.39 -0.69 -4.20
C TRP A 57 -11.19 -0.64 -5.50
N THR A 58 -11.81 0.51 -5.76
CA THR A 58 -12.49 0.81 -7.03
C THR A 58 -11.48 0.87 -8.18
N VAL A 59 -10.32 1.49 -7.95
CA VAL A 59 -9.19 1.59 -8.89
C VAL A 59 -8.25 0.38 -8.79
N GLU A 60 -7.54 0.07 -9.87
CA GLU A 60 -6.54 -1.00 -9.89
C GLU A 60 -5.22 -0.54 -9.26
N PRO A 61 -4.69 -1.23 -8.23
CA PRO A 61 -3.45 -0.83 -7.56
C PRO A 61 -2.23 -0.73 -8.49
N LEU A 62 -2.20 -1.46 -9.60
CA LEU A 62 -1.14 -1.35 -10.61
C LEU A 62 -1.12 0.01 -11.32
N GLU A 63 -2.26 0.69 -11.41
CA GLU A 63 -2.35 2.04 -11.99
C GLU A 63 -1.93 3.12 -10.97
N VAL A 64 -2.24 2.90 -9.69
CA VAL A 64 -1.87 3.82 -8.59
C VAL A 64 -0.36 3.83 -8.35
N LEU A 65 0.28 2.66 -8.45
CA LEU A 65 1.70 2.49 -8.18
C LEU A 65 2.62 3.50 -8.90
N PRO A 66 2.60 3.63 -10.25
CA PRO A 66 3.50 4.54 -10.96
C PRO A 66 3.26 6.02 -10.61
N VAL A 67 2.01 6.41 -10.30
CA VAL A 67 1.70 7.78 -9.88
C VAL A 67 2.35 8.07 -8.53
N VAL A 68 2.27 7.12 -7.58
CA VAL A 68 2.90 7.26 -6.27
C VAL A 68 4.43 7.24 -6.36
N GLU A 69 4.99 6.28 -7.10
CA GLU A 69 6.45 6.10 -7.20
C GLU A 69 7.16 7.25 -7.96
N LYS A 70 6.42 8.06 -8.73
CA LYS A 70 6.95 9.26 -9.39
C LYS A 70 7.28 10.38 -8.39
N HIS A 71 6.52 10.51 -7.31
CA HIS A 71 6.63 11.63 -6.35
C HIS A 71 7.11 11.20 -4.95
N GLY A 72 7.12 9.89 -4.66
CA GLY A 72 7.56 9.36 -3.38
C GLY A 72 7.81 7.86 -3.42
N ARG A 73 7.86 7.22 -2.25
CA ARG A 73 8.01 5.76 -2.15
C ARG A 73 6.95 5.15 -1.24
N LEU A 74 6.44 3.98 -1.63
CA LEU A 74 5.53 3.21 -0.78
C LEU A 74 6.30 2.48 0.32
N VAL A 75 5.88 2.70 1.56
CA VAL A 75 6.45 2.08 2.76
C VAL A 75 5.34 1.48 3.62
N VAL A 76 5.73 0.56 4.50
CA VAL A 76 4.82 0.01 5.52
C VAL A 76 5.18 0.64 6.86
N GLY A 77 4.19 1.22 7.51
CA GLY A 77 4.34 1.85 8.82
C GLY A 77 4.64 0.89 9.95
N GLU A 78 4.97 1.46 11.10
CA GLU A 78 5.28 0.68 12.30
C GLU A 78 4.08 -0.18 12.73
N ASN A 79 2.86 0.32 12.55
CA ASN A 79 1.61 -0.39 12.83
C ASN A 79 1.07 -1.17 11.60
N GLY A 80 1.88 -1.35 10.55
CA GLY A 80 1.51 -2.10 9.35
C GLY A 80 0.77 -1.30 8.27
N GLU A 81 0.74 0.02 8.39
CA GLU A 81 -0.09 0.90 7.55
C GLU A 81 0.55 1.11 6.18
N LEU A 82 -0.26 1.17 5.12
CA LEU A 82 0.24 1.59 3.81
C LEU A 82 0.48 3.10 3.79
N MET A 83 1.73 3.49 3.65
CA MET A 83 2.14 4.89 3.64
C MET A 83 2.93 5.24 2.38
N VAL A 84 2.89 6.52 2.02
CA VAL A 84 3.79 7.14 1.05
C VAL A 84 4.74 8.04 1.82
N GLU A 85 6.03 7.90 1.52
CA GLU A 85 7.07 8.76 2.06
C GLU A 85 7.60 9.68 0.96
N CYS A 86 7.49 10.99 1.19
CA CYS A 86 7.99 12.05 0.33
C CYS A 86 9.15 12.79 1.02
N THR A 87 9.98 13.45 0.23
CA THR A 87 11.15 14.19 0.74
C THR A 87 10.71 15.42 1.55
N ASP A 88 9.78 16.20 0.98
CA ASP A 88 9.32 17.51 1.45
C ASP A 88 7.80 17.69 1.24
N SER A 89 7.29 18.88 1.58
CA SER A 89 5.89 19.27 1.41
C SER A 89 5.49 19.42 -0.05
N ASP A 90 6.39 19.86 -0.91
CA ASP A 90 6.09 20.13 -2.31
C ASP A 90 5.82 18.81 -3.04
N GLY A 91 6.60 17.77 -2.77
CA GLY A 91 6.34 16.42 -3.29
C GLY A 91 5.02 15.81 -2.81
N ILE A 92 4.49 16.23 -1.66
CA ILE A 92 3.14 15.82 -1.21
C ILE A 92 2.06 16.50 -2.04
N GLU A 93 2.19 17.80 -2.29
CA GLU A 93 1.20 18.55 -3.05
C GLU A 93 1.18 18.12 -4.52
N GLU A 94 2.35 17.87 -5.12
CA GLU A 94 2.45 17.27 -6.46
C GLU A 94 1.79 15.89 -6.52
N LEU A 95 2.03 15.03 -5.52
CA LEU A 95 1.40 13.72 -5.46
C LEU A 95 -0.12 13.83 -5.30
N ARG A 96 -0.60 14.73 -4.43
CA ARG A 96 -2.04 14.99 -4.26
C ARG A 96 -2.68 15.41 -5.57
N LEU A 97 -2.04 16.32 -6.31
CA LEU A 97 -2.51 16.77 -7.61
C LEU A 97 -2.55 15.62 -8.61
N ALA A 98 -1.46 14.85 -8.73
CA ALA A 98 -1.36 13.73 -9.67
C ALA A 98 -2.39 12.62 -9.38
N LEU A 99 -2.64 12.33 -8.10
CA LEU A 99 -3.69 11.39 -7.67
C LEU A 99 -5.09 11.92 -8.01
N LYS A 100 -5.33 13.22 -7.80
CA LYS A 100 -6.61 13.85 -8.14
C LYS A 100 -6.86 13.87 -9.64
N GLU A 101 -5.85 14.16 -10.46
CA GLU A 101 -5.96 14.14 -11.92
C GLU A 101 -6.18 12.73 -12.46
N SER A 102 -5.52 11.72 -11.88
CA SER A 102 -5.59 10.33 -12.37
C SER A 102 -6.82 9.59 -11.84
N PHE A 103 -7.24 9.87 -10.60
CA PHE A 103 -8.21 9.06 -9.86
C PHE A 103 -9.31 9.89 -9.17
N ASN A 104 -9.37 11.20 -9.37
CA ASN A 104 -10.34 12.10 -8.73
C ASN A 104 -10.31 11.98 -7.18
N ASP A 105 -11.38 11.43 -6.59
CA ASP A 105 -11.54 11.22 -5.15
C ASP A 105 -11.42 9.73 -4.77
N GLN A 106 -10.97 8.89 -5.71
CA GLN A 106 -10.86 7.45 -5.53
C GLN A 106 -9.59 7.04 -4.78
N VAL A 107 -8.56 7.87 -4.80
CA VAL A 107 -7.31 7.66 -4.05
C VAL A 107 -6.98 8.93 -3.27
N LEU A 108 -6.77 8.79 -1.97
CA LEU A 108 -6.65 9.90 -1.03
C LEU A 108 -5.40 9.75 -0.15
N LEU A 109 -4.88 10.88 0.31
CA LEU A 109 -3.79 10.97 1.27
C LEU A 109 -4.25 11.63 2.56
N SER A 110 -3.93 11.03 3.69
CA SER A 110 -4.17 11.57 5.03
C SER A 110 -2.90 11.52 5.88
N PRO A 111 -2.70 12.46 6.82
CA PRO A 111 -1.74 12.30 7.90
C PRO A 111 -1.93 10.97 8.65
#